data_AF-A0A3B4C6Q8-F1
#
_entry.id   AF-A0A3B4C6Q8-F1
#
_cell.length_a   1.000
_cell.length_b   1.000
_cell.length_c   1.000
_cell.angle_alpha   90.00
_cell.angle_beta   90.00
_cell.angle_gamma   90.00
#
_symmetry.space_group_name_H-M   'P 1'
#
loop_
_entity.id
_entity.type
_entity.pdbx_description
1 polymer ?
#
loop_
_entity_poly.entity_id
_entity_poly.type
_entity_poly.pdbx_seq_one_letter_code
_entity_poly.pdbx_strand_id
1 'polypeptide(L)'
;MLPRNCLCNLRRAQRLAAGKPSGSQFCGLSAEAKRVVHDRQQRRFVVRLDGGGPERSAVLSYAYRTDRHVQLLSTVVPEPFRGKGVAAQLAKAALDFVVEEQLKATVSCWYIQKYVKENPHHGYQAYIED
;
A
#
# COMPACT_ATOMS: atom_id res chain seq x y z
N MET A 1 31.47 43.34 -2.33
CA MET A 1 31.58 42.45 -1.16
C MET A 1 31.21 41.04 -1.57
N LEU A 2 32.21 40.16 -1.73
CA LEU A 2 32.09 38.70 -1.78
C LEU A 2 33.51 38.14 -1.58
N PRO A 3 33.91 37.73 -0.36
CA PRO A 3 35.16 37.02 -0.14
C PRO A 3 34.94 35.52 -0.46
N ARG A 4 35.82 34.94 -1.28
CA ARG A 4 36.95 34.05 -0.88
C ARG A 4 36.51 32.72 -0.25
N ASN A 5 36.68 31.66 -1.05
CA ASN A 5 37.60 30.55 -0.80
C ASN A 5 37.43 29.71 0.48
N CYS A 6 37.28 28.39 0.32
CA CYS A 6 38.08 27.31 0.96
C CYS A 6 37.44 25.96 0.59
N LEU A 7 37.99 25.19 -0.34
CA LEU A 7 39.12 24.25 -0.19
C LEU A 7 38.90 23.15 0.88
N CYS A 8 38.99 21.91 0.37
CA CYS A 8 39.64 20.75 0.98
C CYS A 8 38.93 20.05 2.16
N ASN A 9 38.50 18.80 1.96
CA ASN A 9 39.45 17.67 2.05
C ASN A 9 38.85 16.32 1.66
N LEU A 10 39.55 15.68 0.74
CA LEU A 10 39.53 14.25 0.46
C LEU A 10 40.33 13.52 1.56
N ARG A 11 39.75 12.49 2.18
CA ARG A 11 40.35 11.33 2.91
C ARG A 11 39.17 10.62 3.60
N ARG A 12 38.93 9.32 3.58
CA ARG A 12 39.62 8.10 3.14
C ARG A 12 38.51 7.05 2.95
N ALA A 13 38.45 6.40 1.80
CA ALA A 13 38.66 4.96 1.66
C ALA A 13 37.93 4.08 2.70
N GLN A 14 36.81 3.50 2.30
CA GLN A 14 36.53 2.07 2.52
C GLN A 14 35.87 1.51 1.26
N ARG A 15 36.63 0.72 0.50
CA ARG A 15 36.08 -0.23 -0.47
C ARG A 15 35.58 -1.42 0.32
N LEU A 16 34.33 -1.82 0.14
CA LEU A 16 33.85 -3.19 0.20
C LEU A 16 32.53 -3.27 -0.58
N ALA A 17 32.37 -4.38 -1.29
CA ALA A 17 31.43 -4.62 -2.38
C ALA A 17 29.96 -4.74 -1.93
N ALA A 18 29.04 -4.29 -2.79
CA ALA A 18 27.73 -4.91 -3.00
C ALA A 18 27.06 -4.26 -4.22
N GLY A 19 26.42 -5.07 -5.06
CA GLY A 19 25.89 -4.69 -6.36
C GLY A 19 24.89 -3.52 -6.34
N LYS A 20 24.92 -2.72 -7.40
CA LYS A 20 23.85 -1.78 -7.75
C LYS A 20 22.58 -2.58 -8.03
N PRO A 21 21.45 -2.37 -7.33
CA PRO A 21 20.18 -2.58 -7.97
C PRO A 21 19.95 -1.41 -8.93
N SER A 22 19.77 -1.76 -10.20
CA SER A 22 19.09 -0.92 -11.17
C SER A 22 17.66 -0.69 -10.67
N GLY A 23 17.45 0.42 -9.96
CA GLY A 23 16.17 0.81 -9.41
C GLY A 23 15.69 2.09 -10.10
N SER A 24 14.85 1.89 -11.09
CA SER A 24 14.11 2.90 -11.83
C SER A 24 13.52 3.96 -10.90
N GLN A 25 13.75 5.22 -11.26
CA GLN A 25 13.04 6.39 -10.77
C GLN A 25 11.53 6.12 -10.76
N PHE A 26 10.95 5.99 -9.56
CA PHE A 26 9.57 6.37 -9.34
C PHE A 26 9.59 7.62 -8.46
N CYS A 27 9.33 8.76 -9.11
CA CYS A 27 9.12 10.05 -8.45
C CYS A 27 7.99 9.93 -7.42
N GLY A 28 8.19 10.63 -6.31
CA GLY A 28 7.52 10.37 -5.06
C GLY A 28 6.03 10.67 -5.05
N LEU A 29 5.35 9.96 -4.15
CA LEU A 29 4.35 10.52 -3.25
C LEU A 29 4.43 9.74 -1.95
N SER A 30 4.70 10.50 -0.89
CA SER A 30 4.85 10.07 0.49
C SER A 30 3.67 9.21 0.95
N ALA A 31 3.80 7.89 0.84
CA ALA A 31 2.95 6.98 1.59
C ALA A 31 3.38 7.13 3.06
N GLU A 32 2.67 7.94 3.84
CA GLU A 32 2.65 7.76 5.28
C GLU A 32 2.40 6.27 5.53
N ALA A 33 3.45 5.54 5.91
CA ALA A 33 3.47 4.10 5.98
C ALA A 33 2.68 3.64 7.20
N LYS A 34 1.36 3.87 7.16
CA LYS A 34 0.42 3.28 8.10
C LYS A 34 0.53 1.79 7.93
N ARG A 35 0.98 1.12 8.99
CA ARG A 35 1.26 -0.32 8.96
C ARG A 35 -0.06 -1.07 8.77
N VAL A 36 -0.29 -1.54 7.54
CA VAL A 36 -1.37 -2.48 7.24
C VAL A 36 -0.96 -3.84 7.78
N VAL A 37 -1.77 -4.40 8.66
CA VAL A 37 -1.62 -5.77 9.17
C VAL A 37 -2.59 -6.64 8.39
N HIS A 38 -2.05 -7.61 7.66
CA HIS A 38 -2.85 -8.63 7.00
C HIS A 38 -3.13 -9.78 7.96
N ASP A 39 -4.36 -9.90 8.42
CA ASP A 39 -4.83 -11.01 9.24
C ASP A 39 -5.48 -12.06 8.31
N ARG A 40 -4.67 -13.03 7.87
CA ARG A 40 -5.11 -14.13 6.99
C ARG A 40 -6.13 -15.05 7.69
N GLN A 41 -6.01 -15.23 9.01
CA GLN A 41 -6.92 -16.09 9.77
C GLN A 41 -8.33 -15.52 9.83
N GLN A 42 -8.42 -14.21 10.05
CA GLN A 42 -9.70 -13.49 10.10
C GLN A 42 -10.11 -12.91 8.74
N ARG A 43 -9.30 -13.15 7.71
CA ARG A 43 -9.51 -12.72 6.32
C ARG A 43 -9.82 -11.23 6.25
N ARG A 44 -8.96 -10.45 6.89
CA ARG A 44 -9.12 -9.00 6.99
C ARG A 44 -7.79 -8.29 7.02
N PHE A 45 -7.78 -7.07 6.50
CA PHE A 45 -6.66 -6.17 6.60
C PHE A 45 -7.01 -5.10 7.63
N VAL A 46 -6.13 -4.89 8.60
CA VAL A 46 -6.32 -3.93 9.70
C VAL A 46 -5.22 -2.90 9.64
N VAL A 47 -5.58 -1.63 9.59
CA VAL A 47 -4.65 -0.51 9.76
C VAL A 47 -4.87 0.09 11.13
N ARG A 48 -3.80 0.09 11.93
CA ARG A 48 -3.77 0.83 13.19
C ARG A 48 -3.43 2.28 12.89
N LEU A 49 -4.29 3.20 13.32
CA LEU A 49 -4.07 4.64 13.16
C LEU A 49 -3.54 5.21 14.48
N ASP A 50 -2.69 6.23 14.40
CA ASP A 50 -2.18 6.92 15.59
C ASP A 50 -3.33 7.43 16.48
N GLY A 51 -3.28 7.08 17.77
CA GLY A 51 -4.34 7.38 18.74
C GLY A 51 -4.91 6.18 19.53
N GLY A 52 -4.29 5.00 19.46
CA GLY A 52 -4.32 3.93 20.49
C GLY A 52 -5.61 3.14 20.75
N GLY A 53 -6.77 3.56 20.21
CA GLY A 53 -8.06 2.91 20.47
C GLY A 53 -8.51 1.93 19.37
N PRO A 54 -9.27 0.86 19.71
CA PRO A 54 -9.86 -0.06 18.72
C PRO A 54 -10.83 0.63 17.76
N GLU A 55 -11.45 1.72 18.22
CA GLU A 55 -12.38 2.59 17.47
C GLU A 55 -11.67 3.42 16.38
N ARG A 56 -10.33 3.47 16.44
CA ARG A 56 -9.45 4.21 15.53
C ARG A 56 -8.63 3.25 14.68
N SER A 57 -9.21 2.14 14.29
CA SER A 57 -8.62 1.18 13.36
C SER A 57 -9.50 1.06 12.12
N ALA A 58 -8.88 1.02 10.96
CA ALA A 58 -9.60 0.77 9.71
C ALA A 58 -9.46 -0.70 9.33
N VAL A 59 -10.55 -1.32 8.91
CA VAL A 59 -10.59 -2.75 8.60
C VAL A 59 -11.18 -2.97 7.22
N LEU A 60 -10.52 -3.77 6.39
CA LEU A 60 -11.06 -4.28 5.13
C LEU A 60 -11.27 -5.78 5.30
N SER A 61 -12.51 -6.24 5.12
CA SER A 61 -12.82 -7.66 5.16
C SER A 61 -12.89 -8.24 3.75
N TYR A 62 -12.42 -9.47 3.60
CA TYR A 62 -12.53 -10.23 2.37
C TYR A 62 -12.95 -11.68 2.66
N ALA A 63 -13.48 -12.35 1.65
CA ALA A 63 -13.88 -13.76 1.74
C ALA A 63 -13.20 -14.57 0.63
N TYR A 64 -12.98 -15.86 0.84
CA TYR A 64 -12.61 -16.76 -0.25
C TYR A 64 -13.90 -17.32 -0.87
N ARG A 65 -14.02 -17.22 -2.20
CA ARG A 65 -15.13 -17.82 -2.97
C ARG A 65 -14.74 -19.17 -3.53
N THR A 66 -13.47 -19.34 -3.92
CA THR A 66 -12.91 -20.56 -4.52
C THR A 66 -11.42 -20.65 -4.18
N ASP A 67 -10.76 -21.78 -4.45
CA ASP A 67 -9.33 -22.02 -4.20
C ASP A 67 -8.39 -20.90 -4.66
N ARG A 68 -8.73 -20.20 -5.75
CA ARG A 68 -7.93 -19.07 -6.26
C ARG A 68 -8.73 -17.79 -6.44
N HIS A 69 -9.86 -17.67 -5.74
CA HIS A 69 -10.77 -16.53 -5.90
C HIS A 69 -11.12 -15.92 -4.54
N VAL A 70 -10.76 -14.65 -4.36
CA VAL A 70 -11.15 -13.85 -3.21
C VAL A 70 -12.23 -12.84 -3.58
N GLN A 71 -13.04 -12.44 -2.61
CA GLN A 71 -14.05 -11.41 -2.74
C GLN A 71 -13.74 -10.29 -1.76
N LEU A 72 -13.42 -9.10 -2.27
CA LEU A 72 -13.24 -7.89 -1.48
C LEU A 72 -14.62 -7.31 -1.15
N LEU A 73 -15.00 -7.38 0.12
CA LEU A 73 -16.37 -7.10 0.56
C LEU A 73 -16.61 -5.61 0.79
N SER A 74 -16.09 -5.08 1.90
CA SER A 74 -16.27 -3.67 2.27
C SER A 74 -15.18 -3.22 3.24
N THR A 75 -14.83 -1.94 3.16
CA THR A 75 -13.90 -1.27 4.06
C THR A 75 -14.66 -0.50 5.13
N VAL A 76 -14.44 -0.85 6.38
CA VAL A 76 -14.93 -0.09 7.54
C VAL A 76 -13.83 0.87 7.97
N VAL A 77 -14.04 2.16 7.72
CA VAL A 77 -13.13 3.22 8.19
C VAL A 77 -13.89 4.14 9.13
N PRO A 78 -13.37 4.36 10.35
CA PRO A 78 -13.96 5.31 11.28
C PRO A 78 -14.03 6.71 10.67
N GLU A 79 -15.16 7.38 10.88
CA GLU A 79 -15.46 8.72 10.37
C GLU A 79 -14.33 9.75 10.54
N PRO A 80 -13.66 9.88 11.71
CA PRO A 80 -12.56 10.84 11.89
C PRO A 80 -11.33 10.60 11.01
N PHE A 81 -11.25 9.46 10.33
CA PHE A 81 -10.15 9.10 9.43
C PHE A 81 -10.58 8.97 7.97
N ARG A 82 -11.87 9.18 7.66
CA ARG A 82 -12.30 9.36 6.27
C ARG A 82 -11.64 10.61 5.70
N GLY A 83 -11.35 10.60 4.40
CA GLY A 83 -10.63 11.69 3.72
C GLY A 83 -9.11 11.69 3.92
N LYS A 84 -8.55 10.83 4.79
CA LYS A 84 -7.09 10.70 5.01
C LYS A 84 -6.42 9.59 4.18
N GLY A 85 -7.09 9.10 3.14
CA GLY A 85 -6.56 8.04 2.27
C GLY A 85 -6.41 6.65 2.91
N VAL A 86 -6.98 6.41 4.10
CA VAL A 86 -6.83 5.12 4.82
C VAL A 86 -7.50 3.97 4.07
N ALA A 87 -8.67 4.21 3.47
CA ALA A 87 -9.36 3.21 2.67
C ALA A 87 -8.56 2.82 1.42
N ALA A 88 -7.90 3.79 0.77
CA ALA A 88 -7.02 3.54 -0.37
C ALA A 88 -5.82 2.67 0.01
N GLN A 89 -5.22 2.89 1.19
CA GLN A 89 -4.12 2.05 1.69
C GLN A 89 -4.56 0.60 1.93
N LEU A 90 -5.75 0.40 2.52
CA LEU A 90 -6.33 -0.93 2.70
C LEU A 90 -6.63 -1.61 1.36
N ALA A 91 -7.27 -0.88 0.44
CA ALA A 91 -7.58 -1.39 -0.90
C ALA A 91 -6.32 -1.77 -1.66
N LYS A 92 -5.28 -0.92 -1.62
CA LYS A 92 -3.98 -1.22 -2.21
C LYS A 92 -3.42 -2.51 -1.63
N ALA A 93 -3.32 -2.64 -0.31
CA ALA A 93 -2.76 -3.83 0.32
C ALA A 93 -3.53 -5.12 -0.01
N ALA A 94 -4.86 -5.04 -0.07
CA ALA A 94 -5.70 -6.17 -0.46
C ALA A 94 -5.51 -6.57 -1.93
N LEU A 95 -5.35 -5.60 -2.83
CA LEU A 95 -5.07 -5.84 -4.25
C LEU A 95 -3.63 -6.32 -4.48
N ASP A 96 -2.65 -5.76 -3.77
CA ASP A 96 -1.24 -6.19 -3.78
C ASP A 96 -1.16 -7.68 -3.48
N PHE A 97 -1.82 -8.12 -2.40
CA PHE A 97 -1.91 -9.53 -2.01
C PHE A 97 -2.46 -10.43 -3.13
N VAL A 98 -3.49 -9.97 -3.83
CA VAL A 98 -4.10 -10.71 -4.95
C VAL A 98 -3.12 -10.82 -6.13
N VAL A 99 -2.42 -9.74 -6.45
CA VAL A 99 -1.43 -9.71 -7.54
C VAL A 99 -0.22 -10.59 -7.21
N GLU A 100 0.31 -10.47 -5.99
CA GLU A 100 1.47 -11.22 -5.50
C GLU A 100 1.18 -12.73 -5.47
N GLU A 101 0.02 -13.15 -4.96
CA GLU A 101 -0.38 -14.56 -4.95
C GLU A 101 -1.03 -15.03 -6.27
N GLN A 102 -1.12 -14.15 -7.28
CA GLN A 102 -1.75 -14.42 -8.59
C GLN A 102 -3.17 -15.00 -8.47
N LEU A 103 -3.92 -14.49 -7.51
CA LEU A 103 -5.32 -14.85 -7.26
C LEU A 103 -6.24 -14.00 -8.13
N LYS A 104 -7.48 -14.46 -8.29
CA LYS A 104 -8.56 -13.64 -8.81
C LYS A 104 -9.30 -12.96 -7.66
N ALA A 105 -9.74 -11.72 -7.86
CA ALA A 105 -10.48 -10.97 -6.86
C ALA A 105 -11.78 -10.40 -7.43
N THR A 106 -12.92 -10.74 -6.84
CA THR A 106 -14.17 -10.03 -7.11
C THR A 106 -14.31 -8.87 -6.16
N VAL A 107 -14.62 -7.69 -6.70
CA VAL A 107 -14.79 -6.48 -5.90
C VAL A 107 -16.27 -6.18 -5.74
N SER A 108 -16.80 -6.42 -4.54
CA SER A 108 -18.20 -6.10 -4.22
C SER A 108 -18.38 -4.70 -3.61
N CYS A 109 -17.29 -4.09 -3.15
CA CYS A 109 -17.32 -2.73 -2.63
C CYS A 109 -17.27 -1.70 -3.77
N TRP A 110 -18.29 -0.84 -3.87
CA TRP A 110 -18.31 0.27 -4.83
C TRP A 110 -17.07 1.17 -4.73
N TYR A 111 -16.54 1.37 -3.51
CA TYR A 111 -15.36 2.21 -3.27
C TYR A 111 -14.10 1.60 -3.88
N ILE A 112 -13.88 0.29 -3.70
CA ILE A 112 -12.71 -0.40 -4.26
C ILE A 112 -12.81 -0.45 -5.78
N GLN A 113 -14.01 -0.67 -6.34
CA GLN A 113 -14.22 -0.60 -7.79
C GLN A 113 -13.85 0.79 -8.34
N LYS A 114 -14.28 1.85 -7.66
CA LYS A 114 -13.90 3.22 -8.00
C LYS A 114 -12.38 3.41 -7.91
N TYR A 115 -11.75 2.95 -6.84
CA TYR A 115 -10.31 3.03 -6.64
C TYR A 115 -9.52 2.36 -7.77
N VAL A 116 -9.92 1.17 -8.20
CA VAL A 116 -9.31 0.44 -9.33
C VAL A 116 -9.43 1.23 -10.63
N LYS A 117 -10.61 1.82 -10.89
CA LYS A 117 -10.84 2.65 -12.09
C LYS A 117 -10.00 3.94 -12.07
N GLU A 118 -9.82 4.54 -10.90
CA GLU A 118 -8.99 5.74 -10.71
C GLU A 118 -7.48 5.44 -10.76
N ASN A 119 -7.08 4.17 -10.60
CA ASN A 119 -5.68 3.73 -10.57
C ASN A 119 -5.37 2.65 -11.63
N PRO A 120 -5.58 2.92 -12.93
CA PRO A 120 -5.37 1.94 -13.99
C PRO A 120 -3.88 1.54 -14.15
N HIS A 121 -2.95 2.42 -13.74
CA HIS A 121 -1.50 2.21 -13.87
C HIS A 121 -0.96 1.00 -13.12
N HIS A 122 -1.71 0.47 -12.15
CA HIS A 122 -1.30 -0.71 -11.38
C HIS A 122 -1.71 -2.05 -11.99
N GLY A 123 -2.54 -2.06 -13.03
CA GLY A 123 -2.94 -3.30 -13.70
C GLY A 123 -3.85 -4.22 -12.86
N TYR A 124 -4.41 -3.76 -11.74
CA TYR A 124 -5.31 -4.55 -10.88
C TYR A 124 -6.50 -5.14 -11.65
N GLN A 125 -6.93 -4.47 -12.72
CA GLN A 125 -8.03 -4.90 -13.59
C GLN A 125 -7.83 -6.30 -14.20
N ALA A 126 -6.58 -6.75 -14.41
CA ALA A 126 -6.31 -8.09 -14.95
C ALA A 126 -6.65 -9.23 -13.96
N TYR A 127 -6.70 -8.90 -12.67
CA TYR A 127 -6.98 -9.85 -11.59
C TYR A 127 -8.40 -9.72 -11.07
N ILE A 128 -9.13 -8.67 -11.45
CA ILE A 128 -10.48 -8.42 -10.98
C ILE A 128 -11.50 -9.13 -11.87
N GLU A 129 -12.38 -9.91 -11.25
CA GLU A 129 -13.52 -10.55 -11.91
C GLU A 129 -14.82 -9.86 -11.51
N ASP A 130 -15.67 -9.59 -12.50
CA ASP A 130 -16.99 -8.95 -12.35
C ASP A 130 -18.02 -9.89 -11.71
#